data_AF-A0A1I6P8S1-F1
#
_entry.id   AF-A0A1I6P8S1-F1
#
_cell.length_a   1.000
_cell.length_b   1.000
_cell.length_c   1.000
_cell.angle_alpha   90.00
_cell.angle_beta   90.00
_cell.angle_gamma   90.00
#
_symmetry.space_group_name_H-M   'P 1'
#
loop_
_entity.id
_entity.type
_entity.pdbx_description
1 polymer ?
#
loop_
_entity_poly.entity_id
_entity_poly.type
_entity_poly.pdbx_seq_one_letter_code
_entity_poly.pdbx_strand_id
1 'polypeptide(L)' 'MQIKKCHHCGRILENTRTIEGLSVNTKEWDGSDIFFFKNWFGVIIVTEKVKEIIEKHKFKNIRFIDLAEFRFA' A
#
# COMPACT_ATOMS: atom_id res chain seq x y z
N MET A 1 -2.71 -16.10 -24.28
CA MET A 1 -2.31 -17.33 -23.57
C MET A 1 -2.18 -17.01 -22.09
N GLN A 2 -3.15 -17.40 -21.25
CA GLN A 2 -3.10 -17.17 -19.81
C GLN A 2 -2.24 -18.26 -19.16
N ILE A 3 -1.08 -17.88 -18.61
CA ILE A 3 -0.23 -18.78 -17.83
C ILE A 3 -0.83 -18.88 -16.42
N LYS A 4 -1.60 -19.94 -16.16
CA LYS A 4 -2.28 -20.14 -14.86
C LYS A 4 -1.33 -20.55 -13.73
N LYS A 5 -0.13 -21.07 -14.03
CA LYS A 5 0.81 -21.56 -13.01
C LYS A 5 2.26 -21.50 -13.48
N CYS A 6 3.15 -20.96 -12.65
CA CYS A 6 4.59 -20.98 -12.91
C CYS A 6 5.13 -22.41 -12.76
N HIS A 7 5.76 -22.94 -13.81
CA HIS A 7 6.32 -24.30 -13.81
C HIS A 7 7.54 -24.47 -12.90
N HIS A 8 8.21 -23.38 -12.53
CA HIS A 8 9.43 -23.42 -11.71
C HIS A 8 9.16 -23.32 -10.21
N CYS A 9 8.22 -22.48 -9.79
CA CYS A 9 7.91 -22.26 -8.37
C CYS A 9 6.50 -22.71 -7.98
N GLY A 10 5.70 -23.20 -8.92
CA GLY A 10 4.33 -23.67 -8.67
C GLY A 10 3.32 -22.58 -8.33
N ARG A 11 3.72 -21.30 -8.26
CA ARG A 11 2.81 -20.19 -7.96
C ARG A 11 1.76 -20.05 -9.06
N ILE A 12 0.50 -20.03 -8.64
CA ILE A 12 -0.65 -19.71 -9.47
C ILE A 12 -0.81 -18.19 -9.41
N LEU A 13 -0.74 -17.52 -10.57
CA LEU A 13 -1.13 -16.10 -10.69
C LEU A 13 -2.66 -16.04 -10.75
N GLU A 14 -3.33 -16.49 -9.69
CA GLU A 14 -4.76 -16.28 -9.51
C GLU A 14 -4.93 -15.12 -8.55
N ASN A 15 -4.88 -13.91 -9.10
CA ASN A 15 -5.68 -12.81 -8.60
C ASN A 15 -5.68 -11.68 -9.64
N THR A 16 -6.68 -11.71 -10.51
CA THR A 16 -7.18 -10.49 -11.18
C THR A 16 -8.06 -9.68 -10.21
N ARG A 17 -7.75 -9.71 -8.91
CA ARG A 17 -8.47 -8.90 -7.93
C ARG A 17 -7.86 -7.52 -7.97
N THR A 18 -8.51 -6.63 -8.72
CA THR A 18 -8.24 -5.21 -8.63
C THR A 18 -8.48 -4.79 -7.19
N ILE A 19 -7.45 -4.28 -6.53
CA ILE A 19 -7.60 -3.71 -5.19
C ILE A 19 -8.16 -2.30 -5.38
N GLU A 20 -9.38 -2.09 -4.92
CA GLU A 20 -10.04 -0.77 -4.90
C GLU A 20 -9.92 -0.16 -3.52
N GLY A 21 -8.98 0.77 -3.39
CA GLY A 21 -8.70 1.45 -2.15
C GLY A 21 -8.05 0.55 -1.11
N LEU A 22 -7.64 1.18 -0.02
CA LEU A 22 -7.01 0.57 1.14
C LEU A 22 -7.66 1.15 2.39
N SER A 23 -7.76 0.34 3.44
CA SER A 23 -8.25 0.78 4.73
C SER A 23 -7.40 0.22 5.86
N VAL A 24 -7.31 0.97 6.95
CA VAL A 24 -6.53 0.60 8.13
C VAL A 24 -7.48 0.01 9.16
N ASN A 25 -7.14 -1.17 9.68
CA ASN A 25 -7.86 -1.74 10.81
C ASN A 25 -7.51 -0.95 12.09
N THR A 26 -8.39 -0.04 12.50
CA THR A 26 -8.19 0.82 13.67
C THR A 26 -8.13 0.08 15.01
N LYS A 27 -8.52 -1.19 15.06
CA LYS A 27 -8.38 -2.02 16.27
C LYS A 27 -6.99 -2.64 16.42
N GLU A 28 -6.27 -2.80 15.31
CA GLU A 28 -4.92 -3.39 15.29
C GLU A 28 -3.82 -2.36 15.12
N TRP A 29 -4.13 -1.20 14.54
CA TRP A 29 -3.20 -0.10 14.41
C TRP A 29 -2.92 0.54 15.78
N ASP A 30 -1.65 0.73 16.09
CA ASP A 30 -1.16 1.25 17.36
C ASP A 30 -1.11 2.79 17.43
N GLY A 31 -1.56 3.48 16.38
CA GLY A 31 -1.52 4.93 16.27
C GLY A 31 -0.19 5.48 15.75
N SER A 32 0.73 4.62 15.27
CA SER A 32 1.97 5.07 14.64
C SER A 32 1.73 5.98 13.44
N ASP A 33 2.45 7.10 13.40
CA ASP A 33 2.35 8.11 12.34
C ASP A 33 2.95 7.63 10.98
N ILE A 34 3.84 6.63 11.00
CA ILE A 34 4.46 6.00 9.83
C ILE A 34 4.47 4.48 10.04
N PHE A 35 3.83 3.73 9.14
CA PHE A 35 3.67 2.27 9.27
C PHE A 35 3.42 1.60 7.90
N PHE A 36 3.18 0.29 7.90
CA PHE A 36 2.81 -0.48 6.71
C PHE A 36 1.90 -1.66 7.11
N PHE A 37 1.19 -2.25 6.15
CA PHE A 37 0.36 -3.44 6.43
C PHE A 37 1.22 -4.68 6.69
N LYS A 38 0.87 -5.48 7.69
CA LYS A 38 1.61 -6.71 8.06
C LYS A 38 1.82 -7.68 6.89
N ASN A 39 0.89 -7.72 5.94
CA ASN A 39 0.93 -8.58 4.76
C ASN A 39 1.46 -7.87 3.50
N TRP A 40 1.77 -6.58 3.56
CA TRP A 40 2.25 -5.81 2.42
C TRP A 40 3.39 -4.86 2.81
N PHE A 41 4.57 -5.46 2.94
CA PHE A 41 5.81 -4.73 3.21
C PHE A 41 6.16 -3.78 2.05
N GLY A 42 6.63 -2.58 2.39
CA GLY A 42 7.11 -1.60 1.41
C GLY A 42 6.09 -0.55 0.96
N VAL A 43 4.79 -0.76 1.23
CA VAL A 43 3.78 0.30 1.09
C VAL A 43 3.79 1.11 2.38
N ILE A 44 4.53 2.22 2.36
CA ILE A 44 4.59 3.14 3.49
C ILE A 44 3.29 3.93 3.56
N ILE A 45 2.63 3.86 4.71
CA ILE A 45 1.43 4.62 5.04
C ILE A 45 1.82 5.66 6.07
N VAL A 46 1.32 6.87 5.88
CA VAL A 46 1.55 7.98 6.79
C VAL A 46 0.23 8.64 7.16
N THR A 47 0.16 9.21 8.37
CA THR A 47 -0.94 10.09 8.76
C THR A 47 -0.84 11.45 8.06
N GLU A 48 -1.93 12.21 8.04
CA GLU A 48 -1.95 13.56 7.45
C GLU A 48 -0.92 14.49 8.12
N LYS A 49 -0.72 14.34 9.43
CA LYS A 49 0.29 15.07 10.20
C LYS A 49 1.71 14.91 9.62
N VAL A 50 2.08 13.70 9.20
CA VAL A 50 3.40 13.45 8.60
C VAL A 50 3.46 14.04 7.18
N LYS A 51 2.39 13.91 6.39
CA LYS A 51 2.30 14.55 5.07
C LYS A 51 2.51 16.06 5.16
N GLU A 52 1.83 16.74 6.09
CA GLU A 52 1.98 18.18 6.34
C GLU A 52 3.43 18.56 6.68
N ILE A 53 4.11 17.77 7.52
CA ILE A 53 5.53 18.00 7.87
C ILE A 53 6.41 17.88 6.62
N ILE A 54 6.20 16.85 5.80
CA ILE A 54 6.97 16.59 4.57
C ILE A 54 6.77 17.73 3.56
N GLU A 55 5.52 18.16 3.35
CA GLU A 55 5.17 19.26 2.45
C GLU A 55 5.74 20.60 2.93
N LYS A 56 5.58 20.93 4.23
CA LYS A 56 6.11 22.14 4.86
C LYS A 56 7.61 22.28 4.67
N HIS A 57 8.34 21.17 4.80
CA HIS A 57 9.80 21.15 4.69
C HIS A 57 10.30 20.83 3.27
N LYS A 58 9.40 20.73 2.28
CA LYS A 58 9.73 20.61 0.84
C LYS A 58 10.60 19.40 0.51
N PHE A 59 10.39 18.28 1.18
CA PHE A 59 11.02 17.01 0.85
C PHE A 59 10.73 16.67 -0.63
N LYS A 60 11.70 16.06 -1.31
CA LYS A 60 11.65 15.81 -2.76
C LYS A 60 11.48 14.33 -3.07
N ASN A 61 11.04 14.03 -4.28
CA ASN A 61 10.84 12.68 -4.80
C ASN A 61 9.83 11.83 -4.00
N ILE A 62 8.73 12.46 -3.56
CA ILE A 62 7.64 11.81 -2.83
C ILE A 62 6.34 12.04 -3.59
N ARG A 63 5.49 11.02 -3.66
CA ARG A 63 4.12 11.11 -4.17
C ARG A 63 3.18 10.57 -3.10
N PHE A 64 2.19 11.36 -2.73
CA PHE A 64 1.10 10.93 -1.87
C PHE A 64 -0.05 10.41 -2.73
N ILE A 65 -0.67 9.33 -2.30
CA ILE A 65 -1.88 8.75 -2.89
C ILE A 65 -2.84 8.52 -1.73
N ASP A 66 -4.07 9.03 -1.84
CA ASP A 66 -5.09 8.74 -0.85
C ASP A 66 -5.35 7.23 -0.82
N LEU A 67 -5.45 6.65 0.37
CA LEU A 67 -5.68 5.21 0.52
C LEU A 67 -6.97 4.78 -0.17
N ALA A 68 -8.04 5.56 -0.14
CA ALA A 68 -9.31 5.25 -0.82
C ALA A 68 -9.19 5.28 -2.35
N GLU A 69 -8.25 6.06 -2.88
CA GLU A 69 -7.99 6.20 -4.31
C GLU A 69 -6.96 5.21 -4.83
N PHE A 70 -6.26 4.49 -3.95
CA PHE A 70 -5.25 3.52 -4.36
C PHE A 70 -5.86 2.44 -5.27
N ARG A 71 -5.16 2.11 -6.35
CA ARG A 71 -5.53 1.04 -7.29
C ARG A 71 -4.33 0.16 -7.57
N PHE A 72 -4.51 -1.15 -7.43
CA PHE A 72 -3.51 -2.15 -7.83
C PHE A 72 -4.16 -3.12 -8.81
N ALA A 73 -3.54 -3.30 -9.97
CA ALA A 73 -4.01 -4.11 -11.09
C ALA A 73 -3.03 -5.24 -11.39
#